data_AF-A0A174UMJ7-F1
#
_entry.id   AF-A0A174UMJ7-F1
#
_cell.length_a   1.000
_cell.length_b   1.000
_cell.length_c   1.000
_cell.angle_alpha   90.00
_cell.angle_beta   90.00
_cell.angle_gamma   90.00
#
_symmetry.space_group_name_H-M   'P 1'
#
loop_
_entity.id
_entity.type
_entity.pdbx_description
1 polymer ?
#
loop_
_entity_poly.entity_id
_entity_poly.type
_entity_poly.pdbx_seq_one_letter_code
_entity_poly.pdbx_strand_id
1 'polypeptide(L)'
;MEDKELLEMNIADTIIERPVGFNIGSQQFYLYPPTLGITYHLARLFRSLEADARLISANPYLEAIRLCTEKKEIVCRILSNYTFNRKEDVFDGSKVEVRAKEFSELAAEELATIFTIVLSGDNTEEFIKYFGIDKERLERSRIAAVKKDNSSVTFDGNSTYGTLIDFACQRYGWTMDYVMWGISYANLKMLMADAITTIYLSEEDRKLLGRGVGEVINADDPRNRELIRRMIGE
;
A
#
# COMPACT_ATOMS: atom_id res chain seq x y z
N MET A 1 -1.30 6.37 -24.01
CA MET A 1 -0.40 6.22 -22.87
C MET A 1 -0.37 4.74 -22.59
N GLU A 2 0.79 4.11 -22.72
CA GLU A 2 0.91 2.67 -22.43
C GLU A 2 0.62 2.47 -20.92
N ASP A 3 -0.05 1.39 -20.54
CA ASP A 3 -0.46 1.11 -19.15
C ASP A 3 0.70 1.26 -18.15
N LYS A 4 1.93 1.01 -18.60
CA LYS A 4 3.17 1.16 -17.84
C LYS A 4 3.52 2.61 -17.51
N GLU A 5 3.36 3.54 -18.46
CA GLU A 5 3.66 4.97 -18.24
C GLU A 5 2.68 5.57 -17.22
N LEU A 6 1.39 5.20 -17.32
CA LEU A 6 0.37 5.62 -16.37
C LEU A 6 0.71 5.11 -14.95
N LEU A 7 1.16 3.86 -14.84
CA LEU A 7 1.56 3.28 -13.57
C LEU A 7 2.78 3.98 -12.97
N GLU A 8 3.79 4.31 -13.77
CA GLU A 8 4.96 5.08 -13.32
C GLU A 8 4.58 6.48 -12.83
N MET A 9 3.65 7.15 -13.51
CA MET A 9 3.10 8.43 -13.05
C MET A 9 2.35 8.28 -11.72
N ASN A 10 1.51 7.25 -11.57
CA ASN A 10 0.79 6.98 -10.33
C ASN A 10 1.74 6.69 -9.16
N ILE A 11 2.86 6.00 -9.41
CA ILE A 11 3.90 5.78 -8.42
C ILE A 11 4.54 7.12 -8.01
N ALA A 12 4.91 7.96 -8.97
CA ALA A 12 5.51 9.27 -8.70
C ALA A 12 4.57 10.16 -7.87
N ASP A 13 3.29 10.24 -8.26
CA ASP A 13 2.26 10.99 -7.54
C ASP A 13 2.03 10.42 -6.12
N THR A 14 2.13 9.10 -5.92
CA THR A 14 2.04 8.49 -4.59
C THR A 14 3.24 8.87 -3.71
N ILE A 15 4.46 8.78 -4.25
CA ILE A 15 5.69 9.09 -3.50
C ILE A 15 5.69 10.54 -3.01
N ILE A 16 5.26 11.49 -3.85
CA ILE A 16 5.19 12.91 -3.49
C ILE A 16 3.90 13.29 -2.74
N GLU A 17 3.03 12.31 -2.49
CA GLU A 17 1.74 12.47 -1.82
C GLU A 17 0.84 13.52 -2.48
N ARG A 18 0.80 13.50 -3.81
CA ARG A 18 0.10 14.51 -4.60
C ARG A 18 -1.41 14.47 -4.30
N PRO A 19 -2.00 15.57 -3.81
CA PRO A 19 -3.43 15.62 -3.61
C PRO A 19 -4.18 15.76 -4.95
N VAL A 20 -5.39 15.23 -5.00
CA VAL A 20 -6.27 15.39 -6.16
C VAL A 20 -7.11 16.65 -5.98
N GLY A 21 -6.86 17.66 -6.80
CA GLY A 21 -7.60 18.92 -6.76
C GLY A 21 -8.93 18.85 -7.52
N PHE A 22 -9.97 19.47 -6.98
CA PHE A 22 -11.28 19.62 -7.63
C PHE A 22 -11.94 20.93 -7.20
N ASN A 23 -12.95 21.37 -7.95
CA ASN A 23 -13.67 22.61 -7.66
C ASN A 23 -15.15 22.32 -7.38
N ILE A 24 -15.71 23.05 -6.42
CA ILE A 24 -17.16 23.16 -6.22
C ILE A 24 -17.52 24.63 -6.34
N GLY A 25 -18.24 24.99 -7.41
CA GLY A 25 -18.46 26.38 -7.78
C GLY A 25 -17.13 27.12 -7.98
N SER A 26 -16.90 28.18 -7.21
CA SER A 26 -15.66 28.97 -7.24
C SER A 26 -14.63 28.55 -6.20
N GLN A 27 -14.95 27.56 -5.35
CA GLN A 27 -14.07 27.11 -4.28
C GLN A 27 -13.25 25.90 -4.75
N GLN A 28 -11.96 25.92 -4.42
CA GLN A 28 -11.01 24.85 -4.73
C GLN A 28 -10.80 23.97 -3.50
N PHE A 29 -10.87 22.65 -3.73
CA PHE A 29 -10.67 21.61 -2.74
C PHE A 29 -9.58 20.64 -3.20
N TYR A 30 -9.09 19.86 -2.25
CA TYR A 30 -8.09 18.83 -2.47
C TYR A 30 -8.50 17.57 -1.71
N LEU A 31 -8.32 16.41 -2.31
CA LEU A 31 -8.32 15.12 -1.61
C LEU A 31 -6.87 14.76 -1.32
N TYR A 32 -6.52 14.68 -0.04
CA TYR A 32 -5.19 14.27 0.38
C TYR A 32 -5.10 12.74 0.46
N PRO A 33 -3.94 12.14 0.12
CA PRO A 33 -3.70 10.73 0.40
C PRO A 33 -3.91 10.42 1.88
N PRO A 34 -4.67 9.37 2.23
CA PRO A 34 -4.99 9.09 3.63
C PRO A 34 -3.75 8.63 4.38
N THR A 35 -3.54 9.16 5.57
CA THR A 35 -2.55 8.66 6.53
C THR A 35 -3.11 7.47 7.30
N LEU A 36 -2.25 6.72 8.01
CA LEU A 36 -2.69 5.60 8.85
C LEU A 36 -3.75 6.05 9.87
N GLY A 37 -3.57 7.23 10.47
CA GLY A 37 -4.51 7.86 11.40
C GLY A 37 -5.87 8.13 10.77
N ILE A 38 -5.91 8.66 9.55
CA ILE A 38 -7.16 8.87 8.79
C ILE A 38 -7.86 7.54 8.52
N THR A 39 -7.12 6.52 8.09
CA THR A 39 -7.67 5.19 7.83
C THR A 39 -8.37 4.63 9.07
N TYR A 40 -7.74 4.71 10.24
CA TYR A 40 -8.36 4.25 11.50
C TYR A 40 -9.49 5.15 11.99
N HIS A 41 -9.36 6.47 11.83
CA HIS A 41 -10.40 7.43 12.19
C HIS A 41 -11.70 7.16 11.44
N LEU A 42 -11.59 6.88 10.13
CA LEU A 42 -12.73 6.68 9.25
C LEU A 42 -13.19 5.22 9.16
N ALA A 43 -12.47 4.26 9.74
CA ALA A 43 -12.77 2.83 9.63
C ALA A 43 -14.22 2.47 9.99
N ARG A 44 -14.80 3.12 11.01
CA ARG A 44 -16.20 2.91 11.41
C ARG A 44 -17.18 3.44 10.37
N LEU A 45 -16.89 4.59 9.78
CA LEU A 45 -17.72 5.20 8.73
C LEU A 45 -17.67 4.35 7.46
N PHE A 46 -16.48 3.92 7.02
CA PHE A 46 -16.34 2.99 5.90
C PHE A 46 -17.08 1.67 6.13
N ARG A 47 -17.02 1.11 7.34
CA ARG A 47 -17.78 -0.11 7.67
C ARG A 47 -19.29 0.12 7.56
N SER A 48 -19.79 1.28 8.00
CA SER A 48 -21.22 1.60 7.93
C SER A 48 -21.73 1.93 6.52
N LEU A 49 -20.83 2.14 5.54
CA LEU A 49 -21.22 2.23 4.13
C LEU A 49 -21.67 0.88 3.57
N GLU A 50 -21.19 -0.22 4.14
CA GLU A 50 -21.47 -1.57 3.64
C GLU A 50 -21.16 -1.69 2.13
N ALA A 51 -19.99 -1.19 1.75
CA ALA A 51 -19.56 -1.16 0.36
C ALA A 51 -19.27 -2.57 -0.17
N ASP A 52 -19.72 -2.89 -1.39
CA ASP A 52 -19.43 -4.17 -2.03
C ASP A 52 -18.04 -4.12 -2.70
N ALA A 53 -17.06 -4.76 -2.06
CA ALA A 53 -15.68 -4.83 -2.55
C ALA A 53 -15.59 -5.41 -3.98
N ARG A 54 -16.51 -6.30 -4.39
CA ARG A 54 -16.53 -6.85 -5.75
C ARG A 54 -16.97 -5.80 -6.76
N LEU A 55 -17.94 -4.96 -6.39
CA LEU A 55 -18.36 -3.84 -7.24
C LEU A 55 -17.27 -2.76 -7.28
N ILE A 56 -16.60 -2.46 -6.17
CA ILE A 56 -15.45 -1.54 -6.18
C ILE A 56 -14.38 -2.00 -7.18
N SER A 57 -14.03 -3.29 -7.15
CA SER A 57 -13.00 -3.82 -8.06
C SER A 57 -13.43 -3.84 -9.53
N ALA A 58 -14.73 -3.99 -9.81
CA ALA A 58 -15.23 -4.12 -11.19
C ALA A 58 -15.66 -2.78 -11.81
N ASN A 59 -16.33 -1.93 -11.03
CA ASN A 59 -16.81 -0.61 -11.42
C ASN A 59 -16.98 0.28 -10.18
N PRO A 60 -15.91 0.95 -9.72
CA PRO A 60 -15.95 1.75 -8.51
C PRO A 60 -16.91 2.94 -8.59
N TYR A 61 -17.14 3.49 -9.79
CA TYR A 61 -18.10 4.59 -9.97
C TYR A 61 -19.54 4.15 -9.71
N LEU A 62 -19.94 2.96 -10.17
CA LEU A 62 -21.28 2.44 -9.94
C LEU A 62 -21.56 2.26 -8.44
N GLU A 63 -20.59 1.73 -7.70
CA GLU A 63 -20.71 1.58 -6.26
C GLU A 63 -20.71 2.94 -5.54
N ALA A 64 -19.88 3.89 -6.00
CA ALA A 64 -19.88 5.25 -5.47
C ALA A 64 -21.27 5.92 -5.63
N ILE A 65 -21.94 5.78 -6.78
CA ILE A 65 -23.30 6.30 -7.00
C ILE A 65 -24.29 5.71 -6.01
N ARG A 66 -24.28 4.38 -5.82
CA ARG A 66 -25.16 3.70 -4.86
C ARG A 66 -24.96 4.26 -3.45
N LEU A 67 -23.69 4.34 -3.01
CA LEU A 67 -23.34 4.84 -1.67
C LEU A 67 -23.69 6.32 -1.49
N CYS A 68 -23.47 7.16 -2.51
CA CYS A 68 -23.84 8.58 -2.47
C CYS A 68 -25.36 8.78 -2.42
N THR A 69 -26.13 7.85 -2.98
CA THR A 69 -27.60 7.88 -2.95
C THR A 69 -28.15 7.39 -1.61
N GLU A 70 -27.67 6.25 -1.12
CA GLU A 70 -28.24 5.57 0.05
C GLU A 70 -27.64 6.05 1.39
N LYS A 71 -26.38 6.50 1.37
CA LYS A 71 -25.59 6.83 2.57
C LYS A 71 -24.91 8.20 2.45
N LYS A 72 -25.59 9.15 1.79
CA LYS A 72 -25.05 10.48 1.43
C LYS A 72 -24.32 11.19 2.58
N GLU A 73 -24.93 11.23 3.76
CA GLU A 73 -24.35 11.90 4.93
C GLU A 73 -22.99 11.29 5.35
N ILE A 74 -22.89 9.96 5.33
CA ILE A 74 -21.67 9.24 5.69
C ILE A 74 -20.59 9.51 4.65
N VAL A 75 -20.94 9.48 3.36
CA VAL A 75 -20.02 9.80 2.26
C VAL A 75 -19.50 11.23 2.38
N CYS A 76 -20.38 12.21 2.60
CA CYS A 76 -19.99 13.62 2.76
C CYS A 76 -19.02 13.81 3.94
N ARG A 77 -19.25 13.10 5.05
CA ARG A 77 -18.35 13.13 6.21
C ARG A 77 -17.00 12.50 5.93
N ILE A 78 -16.95 11.40 5.17
CA ILE A 78 -15.69 10.80 4.74
C ILE A 78 -14.94 11.76 3.82
N LEU A 79 -15.58 12.26 2.77
CA LEU A 79 -14.98 13.22 1.83
C LEU A 79 -14.45 14.46 2.56
N SER A 80 -15.22 14.99 3.51
CA SER A 80 -14.82 16.13 4.34
C SER A 80 -13.47 15.86 5.03
N ASN A 81 -13.30 14.70 5.66
CA ASN A 81 -12.04 14.32 6.31
C ASN A 81 -10.87 14.18 5.34
N TYR A 82 -11.11 13.65 4.13
CA TYR A 82 -10.08 13.57 3.08
C TYR A 82 -9.65 14.95 2.55
N THR A 83 -10.39 16.02 2.85
CA THR A 83 -9.99 17.40 2.48
C THR A 83 -9.10 18.11 3.49
N PHE A 84 -8.76 17.44 4.60
CA PHE A 84 -7.85 17.97 5.60
C PHE A 84 -6.56 17.18 5.63
N ASN A 85 -5.42 17.89 5.71
CA ASN A 85 -4.09 17.29 5.78
C ASN A 85 -3.42 17.42 7.15
N ARG A 86 -4.13 17.99 8.13
CA ARG A 86 -3.64 18.15 9.51
C ARG A 86 -4.53 17.39 10.46
N LYS A 87 -3.89 16.70 11.40
CA LYS A 87 -4.55 15.96 12.48
C LYS A 87 -5.55 16.83 13.24
N GLU A 88 -5.18 18.06 13.55
CA GLU A 88 -6.02 18.99 14.33
C GLU A 88 -7.33 19.31 13.61
N ASP A 89 -7.28 19.46 12.28
CA ASP A 89 -8.46 19.79 11.48
C ASP A 89 -9.42 18.60 11.33
N VAL A 90 -8.87 17.38 11.28
CA VAL A 90 -9.63 16.12 11.21
C VAL A 90 -10.40 15.87 12.51
N PHE A 91 -9.80 16.21 13.66
CA PHE A 91 -10.44 16.10 14.97
C PHE A 91 -11.31 17.30 15.34
N ASP A 92 -11.29 18.38 14.56
CA ASP A 92 -12.20 19.51 14.71
C ASP A 92 -13.57 19.15 14.10
N GLY A 93 -14.44 18.59 14.96
CA GLY A 93 -15.78 18.16 14.55
C GLY A 93 -16.61 19.28 13.92
N SER A 94 -16.42 20.53 14.32
CA SER A 94 -17.14 21.67 13.73
C SER A 94 -16.67 21.95 12.31
N LYS A 95 -15.36 21.95 12.06
CA LYS A 95 -14.82 22.09 10.70
C LYS A 95 -15.27 20.96 9.78
N VAL A 96 -15.20 19.72 10.28
CA VAL A 96 -15.62 18.53 9.51
C VAL A 96 -17.10 18.61 9.15
N GLU A 97 -17.96 19.02 10.09
CA GLU A 97 -19.41 19.12 9.86
C GLU A 97 -19.76 20.22 8.87
N VAL A 98 -19.14 21.39 8.97
CA VAL A 98 -19.36 22.50 8.02
C VAL A 98 -19.01 22.05 6.60
N ARG A 99 -17.86 21.42 6.42
CA ARG A 99 -17.40 20.88 5.13
C ARG A 99 -18.29 19.75 4.60
N ALA A 100 -18.75 18.86 5.48
CA ALA A 100 -19.67 17.79 5.10
C ALA A 100 -21.02 18.34 4.64
N LYS A 101 -21.48 19.44 5.24
CA LYS A 101 -22.69 20.14 4.81
C LYS A 101 -22.53 20.76 3.42
N GLU A 102 -21.38 21.39 3.11
CA GLU A 102 -21.08 21.89 1.76
C GLU A 102 -21.18 20.76 0.72
N PHE A 103 -20.64 19.58 1.03
CA PHE A 103 -20.76 18.42 0.13
C PHE A 103 -22.18 17.85 0.04
N SER A 104 -22.98 17.97 1.10
CA SER A 104 -24.36 17.48 1.09
C SER A 104 -25.27 18.21 0.09
N GLU A 105 -24.87 19.40 -0.36
CA GLU A 105 -25.60 20.20 -1.36
C GLU A 105 -25.38 19.69 -2.80
N LEU A 106 -24.33 18.90 -3.05
CA LEU A 106 -24.01 18.35 -4.36
C LEU A 106 -24.96 17.23 -4.79
N ALA A 107 -25.12 17.04 -6.10
CA ALA A 107 -25.81 15.89 -6.65
C ALA A 107 -25.05 14.58 -6.36
N ALA A 108 -25.76 13.45 -6.36
CA ALA A 108 -25.16 12.15 -6.06
C ALA A 108 -24.07 11.77 -7.07
N GLU A 109 -24.23 12.19 -8.33
CA GLU A 109 -23.30 11.97 -9.43
C GLU A 109 -21.99 12.75 -9.26
N GLU A 110 -22.10 14.00 -8.79
CA GLU A 110 -20.95 14.84 -8.49
C GLU A 110 -20.16 14.26 -7.31
N LEU A 111 -20.87 13.86 -6.25
CA LEU A 111 -20.26 13.19 -5.09
C LEU A 111 -19.61 11.86 -5.48
N ALA A 112 -20.27 11.05 -6.31
CA ALA A 112 -19.75 9.76 -6.75
C ALA A 112 -18.46 9.92 -7.57
N THR A 113 -18.38 10.95 -8.40
CA THR A 113 -17.16 11.26 -9.16
C THR A 113 -15.97 11.50 -8.22
N ILE A 114 -16.17 12.29 -7.18
CA ILE A 114 -15.15 12.58 -6.17
C ILE A 114 -14.85 11.33 -5.32
N PHE A 115 -15.89 10.62 -4.89
CA PHE A 115 -15.78 9.47 -3.99
C PHE A 115 -15.19 8.23 -4.65
N THR A 116 -15.31 8.09 -5.97
CA THR A 116 -14.62 7.06 -6.76
C THR A 116 -13.11 7.12 -6.56
N ILE A 117 -12.53 8.32 -6.45
CA ILE A 117 -11.09 8.50 -6.19
C ILE A 117 -10.72 7.92 -4.83
N VAL A 118 -11.57 8.11 -3.82
CA VAL A 118 -11.38 7.57 -2.47
C VAL A 118 -11.49 6.04 -2.44
N LEU A 119 -12.48 5.47 -3.15
CA LEU A 119 -12.66 4.02 -3.22
C LEU A 119 -11.54 3.30 -3.98
N SER A 120 -10.98 3.95 -5.00
CA SER A 120 -9.92 3.40 -5.85
C SER A 120 -8.50 3.80 -5.43
N GLY A 121 -8.34 4.52 -4.31
CA GLY A 121 -7.08 5.20 -3.98
C GLY A 121 -5.95 4.32 -3.44
N ASP A 122 -6.16 3.02 -3.21
CA ASP A 122 -5.14 2.11 -2.68
C ASP A 122 -4.52 1.24 -3.77
N ASN A 123 -3.43 1.73 -4.38
CA ASN A 123 -2.71 1.03 -5.44
C ASN A 123 -1.48 0.25 -4.93
N THR A 124 -1.32 0.09 -3.62
CA THR A 124 -0.10 -0.50 -3.05
C THR A 124 0.15 -1.93 -3.51
N GLU A 125 -0.88 -2.74 -3.72
CA GLU A 125 -0.72 -4.09 -4.25
C GLU A 125 -0.20 -4.11 -5.70
N GLU A 126 -0.62 -3.15 -6.52
CA GLU A 126 -0.15 -3.00 -7.89
C GLU A 126 1.33 -2.61 -7.91
N PHE A 127 1.72 -1.67 -7.05
CA PHE A 127 3.11 -1.25 -6.91
C PHE A 127 4.00 -2.39 -6.42
N ILE A 128 3.54 -3.16 -5.41
CA ILE A 128 4.25 -4.34 -4.90
C ILE A 128 4.54 -5.35 -6.03
N LYS A 129 3.57 -5.60 -6.91
CA LYS A 129 3.74 -6.49 -8.06
C LYS A 129 4.65 -5.89 -9.13
N TYR A 130 4.50 -4.60 -9.43
CA TYR A 130 5.30 -3.89 -10.44
C TYR A 130 6.79 -3.92 -10.10
N PHE A 131 7.14 -3.64 -8.84
CA PHE A 131 8.52 -3.70 -8.36
C PHE A 131 9.03 -5.14 -8.13
N GLY A 132 8.15 -6.16 -8.20
CA GLY A 132 8.51 -7.54 -7.92
C GLY A 132 8.83 -7.82 -6.44
N ILE A 133 8.35 -6.97 -5.54
CA ILE A 133 8.56 -7.08 -4.09
C ILE A 133 7.93 -8.37 -3.54
N ASP A 134 6.81 -8.80 -4.13
CA ASP A 134 6.17 -10.09 -3.83
C ASP A 134 7.10 -11.28 -4.12
N LYS A 135 7.75 -11.28 -5.29
CA LYS A 135 8.71 -12.32 -5.69
C LYS A 135 9.94 -12.31 -4.80
N GLU A 136 10.44 -11.12 -4.48
CA GLU A 136 11.58 -11.00 -3.57
C GLU A 136 11.24 -11.51 -2.16
N ARG A 137 10.05 -11.19 -1.63
CA ARG A 137 9.57 -11.71 -0.34
C ARG A 137 9.43 -13.22 -0.33
N LEU A 138 8.94 -13.82 -1.42
CA LEU A 138 8.87 -15.27 -1.58
C LEU A 138 10.28 -15.89 -1.59
N GLU A 139 11.22 -15.29 -2.32
CA GLU A 139 12.62 -15.74 -2.35
C GLU A 139 13.30 -15.58 -0.99
N ARG A 140 13.11 -14.45 -0.30
CA ARG A 140 13.61 -14.22 1.08
C ARG A 140 13.04 -15.27 2.04
N SER A 141 11.74 -15.58 1.94
CA SER A 141 11.09 -16.63 2.73
C SER A 141 11.68 -18.01 2.44
N ARG A 142 11.93 -18.33 1.16
CA ARG A 142 12.58 -19.58 0.73
C ARG A 142 14.01 -19.68 1.30
N ILE A 143 14.77 -18.59 1.24
CA ILE A 143 16.13 -18.49 1.77
C ILE A 143 16.11 -18.66 3.30
N ALA A 144 15.19 -18.01 3.99
CA ALA A 144 15.03 -18.12 5.44
C ALA A 144 14.68 -19.53 5.90
N ALA A 145 13.84 -20.26 5.15
CA ALA A 145 13.44 -21.63 5.46
C ALA A 145 14.61 -22.64 5.39
N VAL A 146 15.64 -22.35 4.60
CA VAL A 146 16.82 -23.21 4.43
C VAL A 146 17.88 -22.96 5.52
N LYS A 147 17.85 -21.78 6.16
CA LYS A 147 18.82 -21.38 7.19
C LYS A 147 18.75 -22.33 8.39
N LYS A 148 19.83 -23.07 8.65
CA LYS A 148 20.00 -23.85 9.89
C LYS A 148 20.68 -23.00 10.97
N ASP A 149 20.34 -23.28 12.24
CA ASP A 149 20.55 -22.41 13.40
C ASP A 149 21.98 -21.84 13.59
N ASN A 150 22.04 -20.52 13.83
CA ASN A 150 22.62 -19.95 15.04
C ASN A 150 22.03 -18.55 15.32
N SER A 151 21.07 -18.55 16.25
CA SER A 151 20.45 -17.47 17.02
C SER A 151 19.85 -16.25 16.31
N SER A 152 18.52 -16.26 16.16
CA SER A 152 17.61 -15.32 16.84
C SER A 152 16.17 -15.73 16.51
N VAL A 153 15.36 -16.01 17.53
CA VAL A 153 13.90 -16.11 17.37
C VAL A 153 13.35 -14.70 17.51
N THR A 154 13.00 -14.08 16.39
CA THR A 154 12.32 -12.79 16.38
C THR A 154 10.82 -13.04 16.42
N PHE A 155 10.16 -12.56 17.47
CA PHE A 155 8.70 -12.48 17.52
C PHE A 155 8.28 -11.22 16.78
N ASP A 156 7.41 -11.36 15.78
CA ASP A 156 6.86 -10.23 15.04
C ASP A 156 5.70 -9.58 15.81
N GLY A 157 5.26 -8.42 15.34
CA GLY A 157 3.99 -7.83 15.74
C GLY A 157 2.81 -8.65 15.24
N ASN A 158 1.84 -8.95 16.11
CA ASN A 158 0.56 -9.53 15.68
C ASN A 158 -0.49 -8.47 15.31
N SER A 159 -0.15 -7.20 15.48
CA SER A 159 -1.05 -6.07 15.24
C SER A 159 -0.32 -4.97 14.50
N THR A 160 -1.08 -4.00 13.99
CA THR A 160 -0.56 -2.77 13.37
C THR A 160 0.48 -2.06 14.22
N TYR A 161 0.37 -2.16 15.55
CA TYR A 161 1.38 -1.62 16.45
C TYR A 161 2.76 -2.23 16.22
N GLY A 162 2.87 -3.54 16.04
CA GLY A 162 4.16 -4.18 15.82
C GLY A 162 4.56 -4.24 14.34
N THR A 163 3.61 -4.52 13.44
CA THR A 163 3.91 -4.73 12.01
C THR A 163 4.20 -3.45 11.24
N LEU A 164 3.64 -2.31 11.67
CA LEU A 164 3.83 -1.01 11.02
C LEU A 164 4.45 0.03 11.95
N ILE A 165 3.81 0.28 13.10
CA ILE A 165 4.15 1.45 13.93
C ILE A 165 5.52 1.29 14.59
N ASP A 166 5.69 0.25 15.40
CA ASP A 166 6.92 -0.04 16.13
C ASP A 166 8.08 -0.26 15.16
N PHE A 167 7.84 -1.00 14.07
CA PHE A 167 8.84 -1.18 13.01
C PHE A 167 9.32 0.15 12.43
N ALA A 168 8.39 1.05 12.06
CA ALA A 168 8.76 2.35 11.48
C ALA A 168 9.49 3.23 12.51
N CYS A 169 9.04 3.24 13.76
CA CYS A 169 9.68 3.95 14.85
C CYS A 169 11.12 3.45 15.09
N GLN A 170 11.32 2.13 15.18
CA GLN A 170 12.65 1.55 15.44
C GLN A 170 13.60 1.72 14.25
N ARG A 171 13.10 1.53 13.03
CA ARG A 171 13.94 1.54 11.82
C ARG A 171 14.31 2.96 11.38
N TYR A 172 13.35 3.88 11.41
CA TYR A 172 13.53 5.23 10.85
C TYR A 172 13.65 6.31 11.93
N GLY A 173 13.52 5.97 13.22
CA GLY A 173 13.56 6.92 14.32
C GLY A 173 12.37 7.88 14.34
N TRP A 174 11.28 7.52 13.67
CA TRP A 174 10.08 8.35 13.58
C TRP A 174 9.28 8.30 14.87
N THR A 175 8.59 9.40 15.17
CA THR A 175 7.62 9.42 16.27
C THR A 175 6.37 8.66 15.85
N MET A 176 5.65 8.07 16.80
CA MET A 176 4.35 7.47 16.54
C MET A 176 3.39 8.47 15.88
N ASP A 177 3.46 9.75 16.26
CA ASP A 177 2.64 10.80 15.66
C ASP A 177 2.94 10.99 14.17
N TYR A 178 4.22 11.02 13.78
CA TYR A 178 4.61 11.08 12.37
C TYR A 178 4.19 9.83 11.60
N VAL A 179 4.37 8.64 12.16
CA VAL A 179 3.93 7.38 11.51
C VAL A 179 2.41 7.36 11.29
N MET A 180 1.66 7.93 12.23
CA MET A 180 0.20 7.97 12.17
C MET A 180 -0.32 9.08 11.24
N TRP A 181 0.32 10.25 11.22
CA TRP A 181 -0.27 11.47 10.64
C TRP A 181 0.65 12.24 9.69
N GLY A 182 1.95 11.97 9.69
CA GLY A 182 2.95 12.71 8.92
C GLY A 182 3.33 12.10 7.58
N ILE A 183 2.87 10.87 7.30
CA ILE A 183 3.13 10.16 6.04
C ILE A 183 1.86 9.46 5.57
N SER A 184 1.64 9.42 4.26
CA SER A 184 0.55 8.68 3.65
C SER A 184 0.65 7.18 3.95
N TYR A 185 -0.50 6.54 4.07
CA TYR A 185 -0.57 5.11 4.37
C TYR A 185 0.02 4.27 3.22
N ALA A 186 -0.10 4.75 1.98
CA ALA A 186 0.53 4.10 0.83
C ALA A 186 2.06 4.10 0.94
N ASN A 187 2.67 5.26 1.20
CA ASN A 187 4.13 5.36 1.39
C ASN A 187 4.60 4.56 2.59
N LEU A 188 3.88 4.61 3.72
CA LEU A 188 4.20 3.79 4.89
C LEU A 188 4.20 2.30 4.52
N LYS A 189 3.14 1.80 3.86
CA LYS A 189 3.05 0.40 3.41
C LYS A 189 4.18 0.04 2.46
N MET A 190 4.53 0.90 1.51
CA MET A 190 5.62 0.65 0.56
C MET A 190 6.99 0.60 1.27
N LEU A 191 7.26 1.51 2.20
CA LEU A 191 8.51 1.51 2.98
C LEU A 191 8.65 0.29 3.90
N MET A 192 7.53 -0.24 4.41
CA MET A 192 7.55 -1.48 5.15
C MET A 192 7.72 -2.67 4.19
N ALA A 193 7.08 -2.59 3.02
CA ALA A 193 7.06 -3.70 2.10
C ALA A 193 8.39 -3.95 1.40
N ASP A 194 9.08 -2.86 1.07
CA ASP A 194 10.36 -2.84 0.39
C ASP A 194 11.53 -2.56 1.35
N ALA A 195 11.34 -2.87 2.64
CA ALA A 195 12.40 -2.74 3.62
C ALA A 195 13.58 -3.65 3.24
N ILE A 196 14.77 -3.05 3.07
CA ILE A 196 16.01 -3.81 2.88
C ILE A 196 16.25 -4.69 4.12
N THR A 197 16.32 -5.99 3.90
CA THR A 197 16.70 -6.98 4.92
C THR A 197 17.95 -7.72 4.45
N THR A 198 18.86 -7.99 5.37
CA THR A 198 20.08 -8.76 5.10
C THR A 198 19.97 -10.12 5.77
N ILE A 199 20.01 -11.18 4.97
CA ILE A 199 20.10 -12.56 5.47
C ILE A 199 21.55 -13.02 5.32
N TYR A 200 22.21 -13.28 6.44
CA TYR A 200 23.53 -13.90 6.44
C TYR A 200 23.38 -15.40 6.21
N LEU A 201 24.09 -15.89 5.18
CA LEU A 201 24.07 -17.29 4.76
C LEU A 201 25.43 -17.92 5.00
N SER A 202 25.42 -19.10 5.60
CA SER A 202 26.61 -19.97 5.66
C SER A 202 26.93 -20.54 4.28
N GLU A 203 28.12 -21.13 4.14
CA GLU A 203 28.49 -21.82 2.90
C GLU A 203 27.55 -23.02 2.61
N GLU A 204 27.06 -23.70 3.65
CA GLU A 204 26.08 -24.78 3.53
C GLU A 204 24.72 -24.26 3.05
N ASP A 205 24.23 -23.15 3.63
CA ASP A 205 22.98 -22.52 3.19
C ASP A 205 23.08 -22.10 1.72
N ARG A 206 24.23 -21.54 1.30
CA ARG A 206 24.50 -21.18 -0.09
C ARG A 206 24.45 -22.39 -1.03
N LYS A 207 25.02 -23.52 -0.64
CA LYS A 207 24.97 -24.77 -1.43
C LYS A 207 23.53 -25.28 -1.56
N LEU A 208 22.76 -25.30 -0.47
CA LEU A 208 21.35 -25.72 -0.48
C LEU A 208 20.47 -24.81 -1.36
N LEU A 209 20.82 -23.52 -1.46
CA LEU A 209 20.12 -22.56 -2.31
C LEU A 209 20.57 -22.59 -3.77
N GLY A 210 21.53 -23.45 -4.15
CA GLY A 210 22.13 -23.47 -5.48
C GLY A 210 22.96 -22.20 -5.78
N ARG A 211 23.40 -21.49 -4.74
CA ARG A 211 24.20 -20.26 -4.80
C ARG A 211 25.62 -20.46 -4.24
N GLY A 212 26.15 -21.68 -4.39
CA GLY A 212 27.52 -22.00 -4.03
C GLY A 212 28.53 -21.14 -4.81
N VAL A 213 29.77 -21.11 -4.34
CA VAL A 213 30.86 -20.45 -5.08
C VAL A 213 31.23 -21.33 -6.26
N GLY A 214 31.00 -20.84 -7.49
CA GLY A 214 31.25 -21.57 -8.73
C GLY A 214 30.24 -21.21 -9.83
N GLU A 215 30.53 -21.60 -11.07
CA GLU A 215 29.61 -21.41 -12.20
C GLU A 215 28.43 -22.40 -12.08
N VAL A 216 27.20 -21.89 -11.97
CA VAL A 216 25.99 -22.72 -11.89
C VAL A 216 25.54 -23.07 -13.30
N ILE A 217 25.70 -24.33 -13.68
CA ILE A 217 25.32 -24.84 -14.99
C ILE A 217 23.89 -25.39 -14.91
N ASN A 218 22.98 -24.86 -15.74
CA ASN A 218 21.61 -25.37 -15.84
C ASN A 218 21.63 -26.76 -16.50
N ALA A 219 21.27 -27.79 -15.75
CA ALA A 219 21.27 -29.18 -16.23
C ALA A 219 20.18 -29.48 -17.28
N ASP A 220 19.12 -28.67 -17.30
CA ASP A 220 17.98 -28.83 -18.20
C ASP A 220 18.14 -28.05 -19.52
N ASP A 221 19.20 -27.22 -19.65
CA ASP A 221 19.53 -26.55 -20.91
C ASP A 221 20.26 -27.53 -21.85
N PRO A 222 19.69 -27.85 -23.03
CA PRO A 222 20.31 -28.79 -23.99
C PRO A 222 21.73 -28.38 -24.40
N ARG A 223 22.07 -27.08 -24.33
CA ARG A 223 23.40 -26.55 -24.68
C ARG A 223 24.48 -26.93 -23.67
N ASN A 224 24.10 -27.24 -22.44
CA ASN A 224 25.03 -27.60 -21.38
C ASN A 224 25.31 -29.11 -21.30
N ARG A 225 24.61 -29.91 -22.10
CA ARG A 225 24.64 -31.39 -22.04
C ARG A 225 26.05 -31.99 -22.15
N GLU A 226 26.87 -31.40 -23.02
CA GLU A 226 28.24 -31.88 -23.28
C GLU A 226 29.24 -31.45 -22.20
N LEU A 227 28.97 -30.32 -21.52
CA LEU A 227 29.71 -29.86 -20.35
C LEU A 227 29.36 -30.72 -19.13
N ILE A 228 28.09 -31.05 -18.94
CA ILE A 228 27.60 -31.91 -17.86
C ILE A 228 28.18 -33.32 -17.97
N ARG A 229 28.17 -33.93 -19.17
CA ARG A 229 28.81 -35.24 -19.43
C ARG A 229 30.27 -35.28 -19.02
N ARG A 230 31.04 -34.26 -19.44
CA ARG A 230 32.45 -34.10 -19.05
C ARG A 230 32.65 -33.97 -17.54
N MET A 231 31.71 -33.34 -16.82
CA MET A 231 31.79 -33.18 -15.37
C MET A 231 31.47 -34.46 -14.59
N ILE A 232 30.58 -35.32 -15.12
CA ILE A 232 30.20 -36.60 -14.48
C ILE A 232 31.07 -37.79 -14.91
N GLY A 233 32.05 -37.57 -15.79
CA GLY A 233 33.00 -38.60 -16.24
C GLY A 233 32.44 -39.57 -17.29
N GLU A 234 31.41 -39.15 -18.04
CA GLU A 234 30.87 -39.86 -19.21
C GLU A 234 31.40 -39.30 -20.54
#